data_AF-A0ABD3ULB9-F1
#
_entry.id   AF-A0ABD3ULB9-F1
#
_cell.length_a   1.000
_cell.length_b   1.000
_cell.length_c   1.000
_cell.angle_alpha   90.00
_cell.angle_beta   90.00
_cell.angle_gamma   90.00
#
_symmetry.space_group_name_H-M   'P 1'
#
loop_
_entity.id
_entity.type
_entity.pdbx_description
1 polymer ?
#
loop_
_entity_poly.entity_id
_entity_poly.type
_entity_poly.pdbx_seq_one_letter_code
_entity_poly.pdbx_strand_id
1 'polypeptide(L)' 'MGRFSTVFLVLVLLLVIEIGTTVGQGRNCPALSNNFQGACFRSGNCANICNGEGGTGGFCNFFQCYCNHPC' A
#
# COMPACT_ATOMS: atom_id res chain seq x y z
N MET A 1 -41.08 -29.03 -8.25
CA MET A 1 -40.38 -28.19 -7.25
C MET A 1 -38.83 -28.25 -7.30
N GLY A 2 -38.16 -29.25 -7.89
CA GLY A 2 -36.70 -29.40 -7.74
C GLY A 2 -35.81 -28.43 -8.53
N ARG A 3 -36.19 -28.05 -9.76
CA ARG A 3 -35.28 -27.31 -10.67
C ARG A 3 -35.13 -25.83 -10.34
N PHE A 4 -36.21 -25.18 -9.89
CA PHE A 4 -36.18 -23.79 -9.43
C PHE A 4 -35.31 -23.62 -8.19
N SER A 5 -35.33 -24.61 -7.29
CA SER A 5 -34.50 -24.61 -6.09
C SER A 5 -33.01 -24.67 -6.44
N THR A 6 -32.63 -25.51 -7.42
CA THR A 6 -31.24 -25.59 -7.89
C THR A 6 -30.78 -24.28 -8.54
N VAL A 7 -31.61 -23.68 -9.39
CA VAL A 7 -31.31 -22.39 -10.04
C VAL A 7 -31.13 -21.28 -9.00
N PHE A 8 -32.01 -21.25 -7.99
CA PHE A 8 -31.94 -20.26 -6.92
C PHE A 8 -30.68 -20.44 -6.06
N LEU A 9 -30.32 -21.69 -5.72
CA LEU A 9 -29.11 -22.00 -4.98
C LEU A 9 -27.84 -21.64 -5.77
N VAL A 10 -27.80 -21.91 -7.08
CA VAL A 10 -26.67 -21.54 -7.94
C VAL A 10 -26.54 -20.02 -8.04
N LEU A 11 -27.66 -19.30 -8.15
CA LEU A 11 -27.67 -17.83 -8.19
C LEU A 11 -27.13 -17.22 -6.89
N VAL A 12 -27.53 -17.77 -5.74
CA VAL A 12 -27.01 -17.34 -4.43
C VAL A 12 -25.51 -17.61 -4.31
N LEU A 13 -25.03 -18.77 -4.79
CA LEU A 13 -23.61 -19.13 -4.71
C LEU A 13 -22.71 -18.20 -5.56
N LEU A 14 -23.19 -17.80 -6.74
CA LEU A 14 -22.48 -16.86 -7.62
C LEU A 14 -22.33 -15.46 -6.99
N LEU A 15 -23.23 -15.08 -6.09
CA LEU A 15 -23.23 -13.76 -5.45
C LEU A 15 -22.13 -13.61 -4.38
N VAL A 16 -21.49 -14.69 -3.95
CA VAL A 16 -20.53 -14.71 -2.82
C VAL A 16 -19.06 -14.70 -3.29
N ILE A 17 -18.78 -14.71 -4.60
CA ILE A 17 -17.42 -14.89 -5.15
C ILE A 17 -16.54 -13.63 -5.07
N GLU A 18 -17.09 -12.47 -4.73
CA GLU A 18 -16.34 -11.20 -4.68
C GLU A 18 -15.63 -11.00 -3.32
N ILE A 19 -14.65 -11.85 -3.01
CA ILE A 19 -13.59 -11.51 -2.05
C ILE A 19 -12.30 -11.29 -2.82
N GLY A 20 -12.22 -10.09 -3.39
CA GLY A 20 -10.98 -9.53 -3.90
C GLY A 20 -9.92 -9.61 -2.81
N THR A 21 -8.88 -10.38 -3.06
CA THR A 21 -7.64 -10.30 -2.29
C THR A 21 -7.10 -8.89 -2.49
N THR A 22 -7.40 -7.99 -1.56
CA THR A 22 -6.61 -6.77 -1.42
C THR A 22 -5.20 -7.26 -1.12
N VAL A 23 -4.35 -7.28 -2.14
CA VAL A 23 -2.90 -7.43 -1.99
C VAL A 23 -2.54 -6.33 -1.01
N GLY A 24 -2.36 -6.71 0.24
CA GLY A 24 -2.03 -5.77 1.28
C GLY A 24 -0.81 -5.04 0.79
N GLN A 25 -0.89 -3.71 0.65
CA GLN A 25 0.31 -2.90 0.64
C GLN A 25 1.08 -3.40 1.86
N GLY A 26 2.21 -4.09 1.61
CA GLY A 26 3.07 -4.56 2.69
C GLY A 26 3.23 -3.41 3.64
N ARG A 27 3.04 -3.65 4.95
CA ARG A 27 3.00 -2.55 5.90
C ARG A 27 4.25 -1.72 5.66
N ASN A 28 4.08 -0.48 5.25
CA ASN A 28 5.21 0.40 5.04
C ASN A 28 5.39 1.21 6.32
N CYS A 29 6.55 1.04 6.96
CA CYS A 29 6.90 1.77 8.16
C CYS A 29 7.69 3.02 7.74
N PRO A 30 7.21 4.24 8.07
CA PRO A 30 7.98 5.44 7.83
C PRO A 30 9.16 5.51 8.83
N ALA A 31 10.37 5.61 8.31
CA ALA A 31 11.60 5.82 9.07
C ALA A 31 12.24 7.16 8.65
N LEU A 32 12.92 7.83 9.57
CA LEU A 32 13.67 9.05 9.23
C LEU A 32 14.84 8.69 8.30
N SER A 33 15.01 9.44 7.22
CA SER A 33 16.15 9.26 6.30
C SER A 33 17.47 9.66 6.98
N ASN A 34 18.53 8.87 6.78
CA ASN A 34 19.86 9.15 7.33
C ASN A 34 20.73 9.95 6.37
N ASN A 35 20.46 9.84 5.06
CA ASN A 35 21.22 10.50 4.01
C ASN A 35 20.58 11.82 3.56
N PHE A 36 19.32 12.08 3.90
CA PHE A 36 18.67 13.34 3.54
C PHE A 36 19.26 14.51 4.33
N GLN A 37 19.81 15.50 3.62
CA GLN A 37 20.43 16.69 4.21
C GLN A 37 19.61 17.95 3.92
N GLY A 38 19.43 18.77 4.96
CA GLY A 38 18.70 20.03 4.88
C GLY A 38 17.19 19.90 5.07
N ALA A 39 16.47 20.99 4.79
CA ALA A 39 15.02 21.05 4.94
C ALA A 39 14.29 20.43 3.73
N CYS A 40 13.36 19.53 4.00
CA CYS A 40 12.56 18.83 3.01
C CYS A 40 11.39 19.70 2.55
N PHE A 41 11.48 20.24 1.34
CA PHE A 41 10.40 21.01 0.70
C PHE A 41 9.73 20.26 -0.46
N ARG A 42 10.39 19.20 -0.96
CA ARG A 42 9.96 18.46 -2.15
C ARG A 42 10.09 16.96 -1.91
N SER A 43 8.94 16.28 -1.79
CA SER A 43 8.86 14.84 -1.56
C SER A 43 9.59 14.02 -2.62
N GLY A 44 9.68 14.50 -3.87
CA GLY A 44 10.42 13.81 -4.94
C GLY A 44 11.92 13.69 -4.68
N ASN A 45 12.55 14.71 -4.05
CA ASN A 45 13.96 14.62 -3.67
C ASN A 45 14.16 13.63 -2.52
N CYS A 46 13.24 13.64 -1.55
CA CYS A 46 13.21 12.68 -0.45
C CYS A 46 13.06 11.25 -0.96
N ALA A 47 12.09 10.98 -1.84
CA ALA A 47 11.87 9.66 -2.43
C ALA A 47 13.10 9.14 -3.20
N ASN A 48 13.80 10.01 -3.94
CA ASN A 48 15.03 9.62 -4.64
C ASN A 48 16.13 9.14 -3.68
N ILE A 49 16.30 9.82 -2.55
CA ILE A 49 17.26 9.43 -1.52
C ILE A 49 16.80 8.12 -0.84
N CYS A 50 15.52 8.03 -0.50
CA CYS A 50 14.93 6.82 0.10
C CYS A 50 15.09 5.58 -0.78
N ASN A 51 15.03 5.71 -2.11
CA ASN A 51 15.33 4.59 -3.02
C ASN A 51 16.76 4.06 -2.84
N GLY A 52 17.73 4.95 -2.59
CA GLY A 52 19.11 4.57 -2.27
C GLY A 52 19.28 3.96 -0.87
N GLU A 53 18.36 4.25 0.05
CA GLU A 53 18.31 3.68 1.40
C GLU A 53 17.58 2.32 1.46
N GLY A 54 17.09 1.81 0.32
CA GLY A 54 16.28 0.59 0.28
C GLY A 54 14.82 0.80 0.70
N GLY A 55 14.36 2.05 0.72
CA GLY A 55 12.96 2.41 0.84
C GLY A 55 12.22 2.27 -0.49
N THR A 56 10.90 2.14 -0.42
CA THR A 56 9.98 2.05 -1.58
C THR A 56 9.37 3.42 -1.95
N GLY A 57 9.73 4.46 -1.21
CA GLY A 57 9.27 5.84 -1.41
C GLY A 57 9.62 6.71 -0.21
N GLY A 58 9.18 7.97 -0.23
CA GLY A 58 9.37 8.88 0.89
C GLY A 58 8.56 10.17 0.77
N PHE A 59 8.37 10.85 1.90
CA PHE A 59 7.62 12.10 2.00
C PHE A 59 8.27 13.07 2.99
N CYS A 60 8.03 14.37 2.77
CA CYS A 60 8.45 15.41 3.71
C CYS A 60 7.39 15.57 4.82
N ASN A 61 7.82 15.56 6.07
CA ASN A 61 7.00 15.88 7.25
C ASN A 61 7.78 16.81 8.17
N PHE A 62 7.21 17.97 8.53
CA PHE A 62 7.89 19.01 9.33
C PHE A 62 9.32 19.34 8.85
N PHE A 63 9.52 19.49 7.54
CA PHE A 63 10.84 19.72 6.91
C PHE A 63 11.85 18.56 7.07
N GLN A 64 11.43 17.41 7.58
CA GLN A 64 12.23 16.20 7.65
C GLN A 64 11.78 15.20 6.59
N CYS A 65 12.71 14.42 6.05
CA CYS A 65 12.41 13.38 5.08
C CYS A 65 12.18 12.04 5.77
N TYR A 66 11.02 11.43 5.51
CA TYR A 66 10.67 10.09 5.98
C TYR A 66 10.62 9.13 4.81
N CYS A 67 11.34 8.03 4.92
CA CYS A 67 11.40 6.94 3.96
C CYS A 67 10.46 5.81 4.35
N ASN A 68 9.70 5.31 3.38
CA ASN A 68 8.81 4.17 3.55
C ASN A 68 9.57 2.88 3.29
N HIS A 69 9.87 2.13 4.34
CA HIS A 69 10.46 0.79 4.22
C HIS A 69 9.39 -0.27 4.33
N PRO A 70 9.52 -1.41 3.63
CA PRO A 70 8.73 -2.58 3.96
C PRO A 70 9.06 -3.00 5.40
N CYS A 71 8.04 -3.01 6.25
CA CYS A 71 7.98 -3.89 7.39
C CYS A 71 7.21 -5.17 6.99
#